data_AF-A0A7V8ZKU8-F1
#
_entry.id   AF-A0A7V8ZKU8-F1
#
_cell.length_a   1.000
_cell.length_b   1.000
_cell.length_c   1.000
_cell.angle_alpha   90.00
_cell.angle_beta   90.00
_cell.angle_gamma   90.00
#
_symmetry.space_group_name_H-M   'P 1'
#
loop_
_entity.id
_entity.type
_entity.pdbx_description
1 polymer ?
#
loop_
_entity_poly.entity_id
_entity_poly.type
_entity_poly.pdbx_seq_one_letter_code
_entity_poly.pdbx_strand_id
1 'polypeptide(L)'
;MSMRTLRRLTLPLALTAVLGLGACGSDDASVEGLPEGADIEKLEDSSKELEDSSKELQEQGADLQKQAQDLQKFVTETQQKVEDGTISQEEADKQIKERTDKLQSQANDTASDAIDSLNDVDGLPDEAKKALEDAQKQLPTP
;
A
#
# COMPACT_ATOMS: atom_id res chain seq x y z
N MET A 1 -15.35 -14.46 -44.28
CA MET A 1 -14.33 -15.13 -43.45
C MET A 1 -13.15 -14.19 -43.30
N SER A 2 -13.03 -13.53 -42.14
CA SER A 2 -12.01 -12.49 -41.90
C SER A 2 -11.08 -12.99 -40.81
N MET A 3 -9.88 -13.42 -41.19
CA MET A 3 -8.80 -13.84 -40.29
C MET A 3 -8.15 -12.59 -39.70
N ARG A 4 -8.31 -12.36 -38.40
CA ARG A 4 -7.59 -11.33 -37.65
C ARG A 4 -6.37 -11.93 -36.98
N THR A 5 -5.21 -11.44 -37.41
CA THR A 5 -3.85 -11.83 -37.06
C THR A 5 -3.56 -11.56 -35.57
N LEU A 6 -3.14 -12.60 -34.84
CA LEU A 6 -2.59 -12.47 -33.49
C LEU A 6 -1.21 -11.81 -33.56
N ARG A 7 -1.08 -10.57 -33.04
CA ARG A 7 0.23 -9.99 -32.71
C ARG A 7 0.65 -10.48 -31.33
N ARG A 8 1.60 -11.43 -31.31
CA ARG A 8 2.35 -11.80 -30.11
C ARG A 8 3.27 -10.63 -29.73
N LEU A 9 3.00 -10.00 -28.59
CA LEU A 9 3.91 -9.03 -27.97
C LEU A 9 4.90 -9.81 -27.09
N THR A 10 6.07 -10.09 -27.64
CA THR A 10 7.25 -10.52 -26.88
C THR A 10 7.91 -9.28 -26.28
N LEU A 11 7.77 -9.07 -24.97
CA LEU A 11 8.62 -8.13 -24.22
C LEU A 11 9.96 -8.81 -23.89
N PRO A 12 11.11 -8.22 -24.23
CA PRO A 12 12.40 -8.71 -23.77
C PRO A 12 12.68 -8.27 -22.32
N LEU A 13 13.20 -9.22 -21.53
CA LEU A 13 13.87 -8.99 -20.25
C LEU A 13 15.00 -7.96 -20.41
N ALA A 14 15.10 -7.03 -19.46
CA ALA A 14 16.33 -6.29 -19.18
C ALA A 14 16.63 -6.36 -17.67
N LEU A 15 17.54 -7.27 -17.34
CA LEU A 15 18.24 -7.36 -16.07
C LEU A 15 19.36 -6.31 -16.09
N THR A 16 19.44 -5.40 -15.12
CA THR A 16 20.68 -4.63 -14.89
C THR A 16 20.84 -4.37 -13.40
N ALA A 17 21.73 -5.17 -12.80
CA ALA A 17 22.28 -4.94 -11.48
C ALA A 17 23.25 -3.75 -11.53
N VAL A 18 23.06 -2.77 -10.66
CA VAL A 18 24.09 -1.76 -10.32
C VAL A 18 24.61 -2.11 -8.93
N LEU A 19 25.76 -2.78 -8.92
CA LEU A 19 26.70 -2.83 -7.81
C LEU A 19 27.73 -1.74 -8.07
N GLY A 20 27.70 -0.67 -7.27
CA GLY A 20 28.68 0.41 -7.29
C GLY A 20 29.39 0.50 -5.94
N LEU A 21 30.57 -0.12 -5.87
CA LEU A 21 31.61 0.14 -4.89
C LEU A 21 32.01 1.63 -4.94
N GLY A 22 32.02 2.29 -3.78
CA GLY A 22 32.68 3.57 -3.57
C GLY A 22 33.30 3.59 -2.19
N ALA A 23 34.62 3.40 -2.13
CA ALA A 23 35.43 3.43 -0.92
C ALA A 23 36.01 4.84 -0.69
N CYS A 24 36.16 5.18 0.59
CA CYS A 24 37.20 6.01 1.20
C CYS A 24 37.23 7.55 0.95
N GLY A 25 37.00 8.29 2.04
CA GLY A 25 38.00 9.20 2.58
C GLY A 25 37.87 10.68 2.25
N SER A 26 37.43 11.49 3.21
CA SER A 26 37.96 12.83 3.47
C SER A 26 37.64 13.24 4.91
N ASP A 27 38.70 13.52 5.64
CA ASP A 27 38.81 13.94 7.03
C ASP A 27 38.13 15.30 7.35
N ASP A 28 37.85 15.44 8.65
CA ASP A 28 37.93 16.66 9.47
C ASP A 28 37.05 17.89 9.10
N ALA A 29 35.91 17.98 9.77
CA ALA A 29 35.44 19.27 10.29
C ALA A 29 34.79 19.04 11.67
N SER A 30 35.52 19.43 12.70
CA SER A 30 34.98 19.65 14.04
C SER A 30 33.78 20.60 13.97
N VAL A 31 32.61 20.12 14.42
CA VAL A 31 31.56 20.99 14.96
C VAL A 31 31.39 20.60 16.42
N GLU A 32 31.96 21.45 17.26
CA GLU A 32 31.62 21.60 18.66
C GLU A 32 30.14 21.98 18.79
N GLY A 33 29.44 21.34 19.73
CA GLY A 33 28.07 21.70 20.09
C GLY A 33 27.15 20.48 20.13
N LEU A 34 27.40 19.54 21.04
CA LEU A 34 26.38 18.59 21.49
C LEU A 34 25.33 19.38 22.27
N PRO A 35 24.07 19.49 21.81
CA PRO A 35 22.99 19.85 22.73
C PRO A 35 22.81 18.69 23.71
N GLU A 36 23.28 18.89 24.94
CA GLU A 36 22.90 18.09 26.10
C GLU A 36 21.37 18.11 26.26
N GLY A 37 20.75 16.94 26.08
CA GLY A 37 19.73 16.46 27.02
C GLY A 37 18.25 16.74 26.77
N ALA A 38 17.81 17.15 25.58
CA ALA A 38 16.39 17.47 25.36
C ALA A 38 15.57 16.47 24.51
N ASP A 39 16.17 15.56 23.72
CA ASP A 39 15.39 14.91 22.65
C ASP A 39 15.41 13.37 22.62
N ILE A 40 16.04 12.70 23.60
CA ILE A 40 16.10 11.22 23.61
C ILE A 40 14.76 10.60 24.03
N GLU A 41 14.07 11.15 25.04
CA GLU A 41 12.73 10.65 25.44
C GLU A 41 11.69 10.81 24.32
N LYS A 42 11.76 11.91 23.56
CA LYS A 42 10.83 12.16 22.43
C LYS A 42 11.04 11.15 21.29
N LEU A 43 12.28 10.72 21.05
CA LEU A 43 12.60 9.69 20.06
C LEU A 43 12.12 8.29 20.47
N GLU A 44 12.16 7.96 21.76
CA GLU A 44 11.67 6.67 22.26
C GLU A 44 10.13 6.57 22.21
N ASP A 45 9.41 7.64 22.53
CA ASP A 45 7.94 7.68 22.38
C ASP A 45 7.52 7.61 20.90
N SER A 46 8.14 8.39 20.02
CA SER A 46 7.84 8.32 18.57
C SER A 46 8.18 6.96 17.96
N SER A 47 9.23 6.28 18.43
CA SER A 47 9.56 4.93 17.97
C SER A 47 8.50 3.90 18.39
N LYS A 48 7.88 4.08 19.55
CA LYS A 48 6.86 3.16 20.07
C LYS A 48 5.52 3.34 19.36
N GLU A 49 5.11 4.58 19.12
CA GLU A 49 3.91 4.90 18.32
C GLU A 49 4.04 4.39 16.88
N LEU A 50 5.23 4.48 16.28
CA LEU A 50 5.51 3.91 14.97
C LEU A 50 5.44 2.38 14.96
N GLU A 51 5.95 1.72 16.00
CA GLU A 51 5.92 0.26 16.10
C GLU A 51 4.48 -0.27 16.28
N ASP A 52 3.68 0.39 17.12
CA ASP A 52 2.27 0.08 17.31
C ASP A 52 1.46 0.34 16.03
N SER A 53 1.66 1.50 15.37
CA SER A 53 1.01 1.82 14.10
C SER A 53 1.41 0.85 12.99
N SER A 54 2.69 0.49 12.89
CA SER A 54 3.18 -0.49 11.91
C SER A 54 2.54 -1.86 12.12
N LYS A 55 2.33 -2.27 13.38
CA LYS A 55 1.70 -3.55 13.70
C LYS A 55 0.22 -3.53 13.35
N GLU A 56 -0.48 -2.46 13.66
CA GLU A 56 -1.88 -2.28 13.30
C GLU A 56 -2.07 -2.33 11.77
N LEU A 57 -1.27 -1.59 11.01
CA LEU A 57 -1.29 -1.61 9.54
C LEU A 57 -1.00 -3.01 8.97
N GLN A 58 -0.12 -3.76 9.61
CA GLN A 58 0.19 -5.12 9.20
C GLN A 58 -0.99 -6.06 9.45
N GLU A 59 -1.70 -5.91 10.58
CA GLU A 59 -2.92 -6.65 10.89
C GLU A 59 -4.06 -6.28 9.92
N GLN A 60 -4.28 -4.98 9.69
CA GLN A 60 -5.28 -4.49 8.73
C GLN A 60 -4.98 -4.99 7.30
N GLY A 61 -3.72 -4.96 6.87
CA GLY A 61 -3.28 -5.48 5.57
C GLY A 61 -3.50 -6.99 5.42
N ALA A 62 -3.26 -7.77 6.48
CA ALA A 62 -3.56 -9.21 6.48
C ALA A 62 -5.06 -9.48 6.39
N ASP A 63 -5.88 -8.68 7.08
CA ASP A 63 -7.34 -8.80 7.01
C ASP A 63 -7.88 -8.46 5.61
N LEU A 64 -7.39 -7.37 4.99
CA LEU A 64 -7.72 -7.02 3.60
C LEU A 64 -7.37 -8.13 2.61
N GLN A 65 -6.20 -8.77 2.76
CA GLN A 65 -5.83 -9.92 1.93
C GLN A 65 -6.81 -11.10 2.10
N LYS A 66 -7.22 -11.38 3.33
CA LYS A 66 -8.19 -12.43 3.62
C LYS A 66 -9.56 -12.11 3.02
N GLN A 67 -10.04 -10.87 3.19
CA GLN A 67 -11.29 -10.41 2.60
C GLN A 67 -11.27 -10.48 1.08
N ALA A 68 -10.13 -10.16 0.43
CA ALA A 68 -9.97 -10.30 -1.02
C ALA A 68 -10.08 -11.77 -1.48
N GLN A 69 -9.47 -12.70 -0.74
CA GLN A 69 -9.61 -14.14 -1.02
C GLN A 69 -11.05 -14.61 -0.85
N ASP A 70 -11.74 -14.13 0.19
CA ASP A 70 -13.14 -14.50 0.43
C ASP A 70 -14.08 -13.87 -0.61
N LEU A 71 -13.78 -12.66 -1.11
CA LEU A 71 -14.48 -12.07 -2.25
C LEU A 71 -14.28 -12.93 -3.52
N GLN A 72 -13.08 -13.43 -3.77
CA GLN A 72 -12.82 -14.29 -4.94
C GLN A 72 -13.64 -15.60 -4.88
N LYS A 73 -13.72 -16.22 -3.69
CA LYS A 73 -14.59 -17.39 -3.48
C LYS A 73 -16.06 -17.02 -3.69
N PHE A 74 -16.50 -15.91 -3.09
CA PHE A 74 -17.87 -15.43 -3.20
C PHE A 74 -18.27 -15.16 -4.66
N VAL A 75 -17.40 -14.54 -5.47
CA VAL A 75 -17.62 -14.33 -6.90
C VAL A 75 -17.82 -15.66 -7.61
N THR A 76 -16.97 -16.64 -7.32
CA THR A 76 -17.06 -17.99 -7.92
C THR A 76 -18.38 -18.68 -7.56
N GLU A 77 -18.77 -18.67 -6.28
CA GLU A 77 -20.04 -19.24 -5.82
C GLU A 77 -21.25 -18.49 -6.38
N THR A 78 -21.17 -17.18 -6.48
CA THR A 78 -22.23 -16.33 -7.05
C THR A 78 -22.40 -16.61 -8.54
N GLN A 79 -21.30 -16.81 -9.26
CA GLN A 79 -21.33 -17.16 -10.68
C GLN A 79 -22.00 -18.53 -10.89
N GLN A 80 -21.71 -19.53 -10.06
CA GLN A 80 -22.42 -20.81 -10.09
C GLN A 80 -23.92 -20.67 -9.84
N LYS A 81 -24.32 -19.80 -8.90
CA LYS A 81 -25.73 -19.49 -8.64
C LYS A 81 -26.45 -18.76 -9.79
N VAL A 82 -25.70 -18.09 -10.65
CA VAL A 82 -26.25 -17.51 -11.89
C VAL A 82 -26.41 -18.61 -12.94
N GLU A 83 -25.41 -19.48 -13.08
CA GLU A 83 -25.43 -20.59 -14.04
C GLU A 83 -26.52 -21.62 -13.74
N ASP A 84 -26.78 -21.90 -12.46
CA ASP A 84 -27.85 -22.82 -12.04
C ASP A 84 -29.25 -22.15 -12.00
N GLY A 85 -29.31 -20.83 -12.22
CA GLY A 85 -30.55 -20.05 -12.24
C GLY A 85 -31.13 -19.72 -10.86
N THR A 86 -30.39 -19.94 -9.77
CA THR A 86 -30.81 -19.58 -8.41
C THR A 86 -30.96 -18.08 -8.23
N ILE A 87 -30.07 -17.28 -8.85
CA ILE A 87 -30.13 -15.82 -8.86
C ILE A 87 -29.99 -15.27 -10.28
N SER A 88 -30.46 -14.05 -10.49
CA SER A 88 -30.23 -13.34 -11.76
C SER A 88 -28.80 -12.79 -11.82
N GLN A 89 -28.32 -12.54 -13.04
CA GLN A 89 -27.04 -11.88 -13.26
C GLN A 89 -27.02 -10.47 -12.63
N GLU A 90 -28.14 -9.74 -12.67
CA GLU A 90 -28.26 -8.41 -12.06
C GLU A 90 -28.12 -8.47 -10.53
N GLU A 91 -28.71 -9.49 -9.88
CA GLU A 91 -28.58 -9.71 -8.44
C GLU A 91 -27.12 -10.08 -8.07
N ALA A 92 -26.48 -10.91 -8.88
CA ALA A 92 -25.08 -11.28 -8.71
C ALA A 92 -24.15 -10.06 -8.82
N ASP A 93 -24.31 -9.26 -9.87
CA ASP A 93 -23.52 -8.05 -10.10
C ASP A 93 -23.67 -7.06 -8.93
N LYS A 94 -24.89 -6.90 -8.41
CA LYS A 94 -25.15 -6.06 -7.24
C LYS A 94 -24.41 -6.56 -5.99
N GLN A 95 -24.48 -7.85 -5.69
CA GLN A 95 -23.84 -8.42 -4.50
C GLN A 95 -22.30 -8.38 -4.59
N ILE A 96 -21.74 -8.67 -5.76
CA ILE A 96 -20.30 -8.59 -6.00
C ILE A 96 -19.83 -7.14 -5.88
N LYS A 97 -20.57 -6.20 -6.48
CA LYS A 97 -20.25 -4.78 -6.43
C LYS A 97 -20.26 -4.26 -4.99
N GLU A 98 -21.31 -4.53 -4.21
CA GLU A 98 -21.41 -4.08 -2.82
C GLU A 98 -20.22 -4.55 -1.96
N ARG A 99 -19.81 -5.81 -2.13
CA ARG A 99 -18.65 -6.34 -1.40
C ARG A 99 -17.32 -5.77 -1.90
N THR A 100 -17.20 -5.53 -3.21
CA THR A 100 -16.02 -4.90 -3.81
C THR A 100 -15.87 -3.46 -3.33
N ASP A 101 -16.97 -2.69 -3.35
CA ASP A 101 -17.01 -1.30 -2.88
C ASP A 101 -16.64 -1.23 -1.39
N LYS A 102 -17.14 -2.16 -0.57
CA LYS A 102 -16.76 -2.25 0.84
C LYS A 102 -15.27 -2.55 1.04
N LEU A 103 -14.74 -3.54 0.32
CA LEU A 103 -13.32 -3.88 0.40
C LEU A 103 -12.44 -2.72 -0.05
N GLN A 104 -12.84 -2.02 -1.11
CA GLN A 104 -12.14 -0.83 -1.61
C GLN A 104 -12.17 0.31 -0.58
N SER A 105 -13.30 0.55 0.09
CA SER A 105 -13.39 1.53 1.17
C SER A 105 -12.41 1.20 2.30
N GLN A 106 -12.41 -0.05 2.78
CA GLN A 106 -11.50 -0.45 3.86
C GLN A 106 -10.02 -0.35 3.45
N ALA A 107 -9.70 -0.68 2.20
CA ALA A 107 -8.34 -0.53 1.68
C ALA A 107 -7.90 0.94 1.61
N ASN A 108 -8.82 1.84 1.25
CA ASN A 108 -8.57 3.28 1.25
C ASN A 108 -8.40 3.83 2.66
N ASP A 109 -9.24 3.39 3.60
CA ASP A 109 -9.16 3.81 5.01
C ASP A 109 -7.81 3.40 5.60
N THR A 110 -7.42 2.12 5.47
CA THR A 110 -6.10 1.62 5.91
C THR A 110 -4.94 2.36 5.25
N ALA A 111 -5.06 2.68 3.95
CA ALA A 111 -4.02 3.44 3.26
C ALA A 111 -3.93 4.89 3.73
N SER A 112 -5.07 5.53 4.07
CA SER A 112 -5.09 6.87 4.65
C SER A 112 -4.49 6.85 6.05
N ASP A 113 -4.90 5.90 6.89
CA ASP A 113 -4.35 5.73 8.25
C ASP A 113 -2.83 5.54 8.19
N ALA A 114 -2.32 4.73 7.24
CA ALA A 114 -0.89 4.54 7.04
C ALA A 114 -0.16 5.84 6.68
N ILE A 115 -0.76 6.65 5.82
CA ILE A 115 -0.19 7.92 5.38
C ILE A 115 -0.20 8.93 6.53
N ASP A 116 -1.29 8.99 7.28
CA ASP A 116 -1.43 9.89 8.42
C ASP A 116 -0.44 9.52 9.54
N SER A 117 -0.32 8.24 9.90
CA SER A 117 0.70 7.76 10.85
C SER A 117 2.12 8.09 10.43
N LEU A 118 2.42 8.08 9.13
CA LEU A 118 3.75 8.45 8.62
C LEU A 118 3.93 9.97 8.61
N ASN A 119 2.91 10.76 8.26
CA ASN A 119 3.00 12.23 8.26
C ASN A 119 3.28 12.82 9.65
N ASP A 120 2.81 12.16 10.70
CA ASP A 120 3.02 12.57 12.09
C ASP A 120 4.45 12.27 12.61
N VAL A 121 5.28 11.56 11.84
CA VAL A 121 6.67 11.26 12.21
C VAL A 121 7.56 12.51 12.05
N ASP A 122 8.02 13.04 13.18
CA ASP A 122 9.07 14.07 13.24
C ASP A 122 10.37 13.53 12.60
N GLY A 123 10.95 14.29 11.66
CA GLY A 123 12.23 13.95 11.01
C GLY A 123 12.13 13.33 9.61
N LEU A 124 10.94 13.18 9.03
CA LEU A 124 10.82 12.81 7.62
C LEU A 124 11.40 13.90 6.70
N PRO A 125 12.20 13.53 5.68
CA PRO A 125 12.68 14.49 4.68
C PRO A 125 11.49 15.07 3.90
N ASP A 126 11.60 16.34 3.47
CA ASP A 126 10.53 17.04 2.75
C ASP A 126 10.08 16.29 1.48
N GLU A 127 10.98 15.59 0.79
CA GLU A 127 10.61 14.74 -0.34
C GLU A 127 9.70 13.57 0.07
N ALA A 128 9.89 12.98 1.25
CA ALA A 128 9.04 11.89 1.73
C ALA A 128 7.65 12.42 2.14
N LYS A 129 7.58 13.57 2.81
CA LYS A 129 6.30 14.24 3.15
C LYS A 129 5.50 14.57 1.89
N LYS A 130 6.18 15.11 0.87
CA LYS A 130 5.54 15.41 -0.42
C LYS A 130 5.03 14.14 -1.13
N ALA A 131 5.80 13.05 -1.07
CA ALA A 131 5.37 11.77 -1.63
C ALA A 131 4.15 11.20 -0.90
N LEU A 132 4.06 11.38 0.43
CA LEU A 132 2.90 10.99 1.24
C LEU A 132 1.66 11.81 0.89
N GLU A 133 1.77 13.13 0.78
CA GLU A 133 0.66 13.99 0.34
C GLU A 133 0.16 13.64 -1.07
N ASP A 134 1.08 13.35 -1.99
CA ASP A 134 0.72 12.96 -3.36
C ASP A 134 0.13 11.54 -3.41
N ALA A 135 0.51 10.64 -2.50
CA ALA A 135 -0.14 9.35 -2.32
C ALA A 135 -1.57 9.52 -1.76
N GLN A 136 -1.77 10.40 -0.79
CA GLN A 136 -3.08 10.67 -0.20
C GLN A 136 -4.07 11.24 -1.24
N LYS A 137 -3.60 12.13 -2.12
CA LYS A 137 -4.41 12.66 -3.24
C LYS A 137 -4.76 11.61 -4.30
N GLN A 138 -4.00 10.53 -4.39
CA GLN A 138 -4.27 9.42 -5.31
C GLN A 138 -5.24 8.39 -4.73
N LEU A 139 -5.49 8.42 -3.42
CA LEU A 139 -6.55 7.62 -2.83
C LEU A 139 -7.90 8.09 -3.37
N PRO A 140 -8.75 7.17 -3.88
CA PRO A 140 -10.12 7.51 -4.25
C PRO A 140 -10.82 8.07 -3.02
N THR A 141 -11.28 9.31 -3.08
CA THR A 141 -12.16 9.86 -2.04
C THR A 141 -13.43 9.01 -1.95
N PRO A 142 -13.88 8.63 -0.74
CA PRO A 142 -15.14 7.91 -0.55
C PRO A 142 -16.36 8.67 -1.10
#